data_AF-A0A081BNR7-F1
#
_entry.id   AF-A0A081BNR7-F1
#
_cell.length_a   1.000
_cell.length_b   1.000
_cell.length_c   1.000
_cell.angle_alpha   90.00
_cell.angle_beta   90.00
_cell.angle_gamma   90.00
#
_symmetry.space_group_name_H-M   'P 1'
#
loop_
_entity.id
_entity.type
_entity.pdbx_description
1 polymer ?
#
loop_
_entity_poly.entity_id
_entity_poly.type
_entity_poly.pdbx_seq_one_letter_code
_entity_poly.pdbx_strand_id
1 'polypeptide(L)'
;MMLREEDEIQEVVELPLEDVLDLHPFAPDDIKYLVSDYLDAAYEAGFPEVRIIHGKGIGVQREIVRSIASRHPHVAGIVTAPEMSGSWGASIITFVKRAEKSAA
;
A
#
# COMPACT_ATOMS: atom_id res chain seq x y z
N MET A 1 16.83 22.43 -31.78
CA MET A 1 16.21 21.12 -32.06
C MET A 1 15.56 20.68 -30.76
N MET A 2 14.25 20.84 -30.64
CA MET A 2 13.46 20.40 -29.49
C MET A 2 13.50 18.87 -29.45
N LEU A 3 14.16 18.31 -28.44
CA LEU A 3 13.90 16.91 -28.08
C LEU A 3 12.59 16.94 -27.30
N ARG A 4 11.55 16.35 -27.89
CA ARG A 4 10.24 16.19 -27.27
C ARG A 4 10.43 15.42 -25.97
N GLU A 5 9.80 15.92 -24.91
CA GLU A 5 9.55 15.18 -23.69
C GLU A 5 8.91 13.85 -24.10
N GLU A 6 9.67 12.76 -23.94
CA GLU A 6 9.10 11.43 -23.95
C GLU A 6 8.32 11.33 -22.64
N ASP A 7 7.02 11.63 -22.69
CA ASP A 7 6.08 11.23 -21.65
C ASP A 7 6.28 9.73 -21.44
N GLU A 8 7.04 9.36 -20.41
CA GLU A 8 7.08 8.01 -19.86
C GLU A 8 5.65 7.69 -19.48
N ILE A 9 4.95 7.03 -20.39
CA ILE A 9 3.60 6.53 -20.18
C ILE A 9 3.68 5.61 -18.97
N GLN A 10 3.22 6.10 -17.81
CA GLN A 10 3.07 5.30 -16.61
C GLN A 10 2.19 4.11 -16.97
N GLU A 11 2.78 2.93 -17.01
CA GLU A 11 2.05 1.71 -17.35
C GLU A 11 1.00 1.46 -16.27
N VAL A 12 -0.27 1.54 -16.64
CA VAL A 12 -1.38 1.30 -15.71
C VAL A 12 -1.46 -0.21 -15.47
N VAL A 13 -1.02 -0.64 -14.29
CA VAL A 13 -1.08 -2.04 -13.89
C VAL A 13 -2.42 -2.32 -13.20
N GLU A 14 -3.28 -3.14 -13.81
CA GLU A 14 -4.47 -3.66 -13.14
C GLU A 14 -4.09 -4.82 -12.22
N LEU A 15 -4.22 -4.63 -10.90
CA LEU A 15 -3.99 -5.66 -9.90
C LEU A 15 -5.33 -6.14 -9.32
N PRO A 16 -5.54 -7.46 -9.15
CA PRO A 16 -6.66 -7.94 -8.37
C PRO A 16 -6.55 -7.38 -6.94
N LEU A 17 -7.64 -6.79 -6.45
CA LEU A 17 -7.67 -6.24 -5.10
C LEU A 17 -7.85 -7.39 -4.10
N GLU A 18 -6.76 -7.77 -3.45
CA GLU A 18 -6.72 -8.74 -2.36
C GLU A 18 -6.49 -8.05 -1.01
N ASP A 19 -6.49 -8.81 0.09
CA ASP A 19 -6.12 -8.30 1.41
C ASP A 19 -4.58 -8.19 1.59
N VAL A 20 -3.81 -8.59 0.58
CA VAL A 20 -2.35 -8.57 0.57
C VAL A 20 -1.82 -7.81 -0.65
N LEU A 21 -0.88 -6.89 -0.43
CA LEU A 21 -0.08 -6.23 -1.47
C LEU A 21 1.39 -6.61 -1.32
N ASP A 22 2.00 -7.19 -2.36
CA ASP A 22 3.43 -7.48 -2.40
C ASP A 22 4.18 -6.41 -3.20
N LEU A 23 5.13 -5.73 -2.56
CA LEU A 23 5.92 -4.66 -3.15
C LEU A 23 7.23 -5.12 -3.83
N HIS A 24 7.62 -6.40 -3.71
CA HIS A 24 8.84 -6.90 -4.36
C HIS A 24 8.89 -6.68 -5.89
N PRO A 25 7.78 -6.76 -6.64
CA PRO A 25 7.80 -6.56 -8.09
C PRO A 25 7.94 -5.10 -8.53
N PHE A 26 7.76 -4.13 -7.62
CA PHE A 26 7.59 -2.72 -7.97
C PHE A 26 8.85 -1.88 -7.73
N ALA A 27 9.06 -0.88 -8.60
CA ALA A 27 10.16 0.06 -8.44
C ALA A 27 9.90 1.00 -7.25
N PRO A 28 10.95 1.40 -6.49
CA PRO A 28 10.79 2.26 -5.31
C PRO A 28 10.04 3.58 -5.56
N ASP A 29 10.19 4.16 -6.75
CA ASP A 29 9.56 5.43 -7.10
C ASP A 29 8.03 5.31 -7.31
N ASP A 30 7.55 4.13 -7.69
CA ASP A 30 6.13 3.83 -7.93
C ASP A 30 5.41 3.40 -6.66
N ILE A 31 6.12 2.79 -5.71
CA ILE A 31 5.56 2.27 -4.45
C ILE A 31 4.72 3.33 -3.73
N LYS A 32 5.14 4.60 -3.79
CA LYS A 32 4.43 5.67 -3.07
C LYS A 32 3.02 5.92 -3.59
N TYR A 33 2.83 5.85 -4.91
CA TYR A 33 1.52 6.02 -5.55
C TYR A 33 0.71 4.74 -5.38
N LEU A 34 1.32 3.59 -5.66
CA LEU A 34 0.70 2.28 -5.53
C LEU A 34 0.13 2.03 -4.13
N VAL A 35 0.90 2.33 -3.07
CA VAL A 35 0.45 2.11 -1.69
C VAL A 35 -0.71 3.04 -1.35
N SER A 36 -0.71 4.30 -1.82
CA SER A 36 -1.82 5.21 -1.57
C SER A 36 -3.10 4.70 -2.23
N ASP A 37 -3.03 4.42 -3.53
CA ASP A 37 -4.19 4.01 -4.32
C ASP A 37 -4.74 2.66 -3.85
N TYR A 38 -3.87 1.73 -3.46
CA TYR A 38 -4.27 0.45 -2.87
C TYR A 38 -4.98 0.62 -1.53
N LEU A 39 -4.54 1.54 -0.65
CA LEU A 39 -5.18 1.77 0.64
C LEU A 39 -6.58 2.38 0.48
N ASP A 40 -6.76 3.28 -0.48
CA ASP A 40 -8.07 3.81 -0.84
C ASP A 40 -8.98 2.69 -1.38
N ALA A 41 -8.49 1.92 -2.38
CA ALA A 41 -9.25 0.83 -2.97
C ALA A 41 -9.64 -0.24 -1.92
N ALA A 42 -8.72 -0.61 -1.03
CA ALA A 42 -8.98 -1.59 0.03
C ALA A 42 -10.03 -1.09 1.03
N TYR A 43 -9.96 0.19 1.41
CA TYR A 43 -10.98 0.78 2.28
C TYR A 43 -12.36 0.83 1.60
N GLU A 44 -12.41 1.20 0.33
CA GLU A 44 -13.64 1.26 -0.47
C GLU A 44 -14.25 -0.13 -0.69
N ALA A 45 -13.43 -1.16 -0.86
CA ALA A 45 -13.86 -2.56 -0.91
C ALA A 45 -14.32 -3.10 0.45
N GLY A 46 -14.04 -2.39 1.55
CA GLY A 46 -14.53 -2.72 2.88
C GLY A 46 -13.66 -3.74 3.62
N PHE A 47 -12.38 -3.88 3.25
CA PHE A 47 -11.45 -4.66 4.05
C PHE A 47 -11.31 -4.05 5.45
N PRO A 48 -11.35 -4.85 6.52
CA PRO A 48 -11.10 -4.35 7.87
C PRO A 48 -9.61 -4.03 8.11
N GLU A 49 -8.74 -4.78 7.44
CA GLU A 49 -7.29 -4.64 7.46
C GLU A 49 -6.67 -5.22 6.19
N VAL A 50 -5.44 -4.83 5.91
CA VAL A 50 -4.62 -5.37 4.81
C VAL A 50 -3.18 -5.59 5.26
N ARG A 51 -2.47 -6.46 4.54
CA ARG A 51 -1.04 -6.71 4.72
C ARG A 51 -0.24 -6.19 3.53
N ILE A 52 0.76 -5.36 3.80
CA ILE A 52 1.70 -4.88 2.79
C ILE A 52 3.06 -5.55 3.02
N ILE A 53 3.50 -6.37 2.08
CA ILE A 53 4.78 -7.08 2.09
C ILE A 53 5.81 -6.19 1.39
N HIS A 54 6.88 -5.82 2.09
CA HIS A 54 7.92 -4.90 1.61
C HIS A 54 9.34 -5.50 1.74
N GLY A 55 9.44 -6.78 2.07
CA GLY A 55 10.71 -7.49 2.22
C GLY A 55 11.47 -7.15 3.50
N LYS A 56 12.56 -7.90 3.73
CA LYS A 56 13.48 -7.78 4.88
C LYS A 56 14.73 -6.92 4.61
N GLY A 57 14.72 -6.10 3.56
CA GLY A 57 15.86 -5.28 3.17
C GLY A 57 16.27 -4.28 4.27
N ILE A 58 17.11 -3.30 3.92
CA ILE A 58 17.57 -2.27 4.88
C ILE A 58 16.46 -1.36 5.45
N GLY A 59 15.20 -1.55 5.03
CA GLY A 59 14.03 -0.88 5.58
C GLY A 59 13.45 0.28 4.76
N VAL A 60 13.98 0.57 3.57
CA VAL A 60 13.51 1.70 2.73
C VAL A 60 12.02 1.57 2.40
N GLN A 61 11.58 0.47 1.80
CA GLN A 61 10.17 0.27 1.44
C GLN A 61 9.26 0.27 2.67
N ARG A 62 9.71 -0.30 3.80
CA ARG A 62 8.99 -0.25 5.09
C ARG A 62 8.74 1.19 5.53
N GLU A 63 9.74 2.05 5.49
CA GLU A 63 9.58 3.46 5.89
C GLU A 63 8.68 4.23 4.93
N ILE A 64 8.73 3.93 3.62
CA ILE A 64 7.80 4.50 2.63
C ILE A 64 6.35 4.12 2.98
N VAL A 65 6.08 2.82 3.14
CA VAL A 65 4.74 2.31 3.52
C VAL A 65 4.26 2.97 4.81
N ARG A 66 5.10 2.99 5.84
CA ARG A 66 4.76 3.58 7.13
C ARG A 66 4.48 5.07 7.02
N SER A 67 5.29 5.83 6.27
CA SER A 67 5.08 7.27 6.09
C SER A 67 3.75 7.57 5.39
N ILE A 68 3.39 6.78 4.38
CA ILE A 68 2.14 6.96 3.63
C ILE A 68 0.95 6.60 4.51
N ALA A 69 0.94 5.39 5.05
CA ALA A 69 -0.16 4.89 5.88
C ALA A 69 -0.38 5.78 7.12
N SER A 70 0.67 6.34 7.72
CA SER A 70 0.53 7.22 8.90
C SER A 70 -0.21 8.54 8.63
N ARG A 71 -0.30 8.95 7.37
CA ARG A 71 -0.97 10.19 6.92
C ARG A 71 -2.27 9.91 6.17
N HIS A 72 -2.59 8.62 5.95
CA HIS A 72 -3.72 8.22 5.13
C HIS A 72 -5.03 8.37 5.91
N PRO A 73 -6.06 9.05 5.37
CA PRO A 73 -7.27 9.42 6.12
C PRO A 73 -8.10 8.21 6.61
N HIS A 74 -7.94 7.06 5.95
CA HIS A 74 -8.68 5.84 6.27
C HIS A 74 -7.95 4.89 7.22
N VAL A 75 -6.67 5.12 7.51
CA VAL A 75 -5.86 4.22 8.34
C VAL A 75 -6.06 4.53 9.82
N ALA A 76 -6.40 3.52 10.60
CA ALA A 76 -6.55 3.58 12.05
C ALA A 76 -5.27 3.16 12.79
N GLY A 77 -4.49 2.23 12.23
CA GLY A 77 -3.31 1.69 12.88
C GLY A 77 -2.36 0.96 11.94
N ILE A 78 -1.11 0.88 12.37
CA ILE A 78 -0.02 0.20 11.66
C ILE A 78 0.70 -0.69 12.67
N VAL A 79 0.78 -1.98 12.36
CA VAL A 79 1.55 -2.95 13.15
C VAL A 79 2.58 -3.61 12.24
N THR A 80 3.86 -3.46 12.57
CA THR A 80 4.92 -4.21 11.90
C THR A 80 4.90 -5.65 12.39
N ALA A 81 4.81 -6.61 11.47
CA ALA A 81 4.91 -8.02 11.83
C ALA A 81 6.33 -8.31 12.39
N PRO A 82 6.47 -9.03 13.53
CA PRO A 82 7.77 -9.30 14.13
C PRO A 82 8.75 -9.96 13.15
N GLU A 83 9.98 -9.45 13.09
CA GLU A 83 11.02 -9.95 12.18
C GLU A 83 11.48 -11.38 12.55
N MET A 84 11.28 -11.79 13.81
CA MET A 84 11.82 -13.04 14.38
C MET A 84 11.03 -14.32 14.03
N SER A 85 9.87 -14.23 13.38
CA SER A 85 8.98 -15.39 13.15
C SER A 85 8.88 -15.82 11.68
N GLY A 86 9.91 -15.57 10.88
CA GLY A 86 9.88 -15.93 9.44
C GLY A 86 8.96 -15.04 8.59
N SER A 87 8.41 -13.97 9.17
CA SER A 87 7.57 -13.01 8.45
C SER A 87 8.38 -12.30 7.35
N TRP A 88 7.75 -12.06 6.20
CA TRP A 88 8.37 -11.57 4.96
C TRP A 88 8.84 -10.09 5.02
N GLY A 89 8.82 -9.46 6.21
CA GLY A 89 8.92 -8.01 6.33
C GLY A 89 7.63 -7.39 5.82
N ALA A 90 6.64 -7.28 6.70
CA ALA A 90 5.31 -6.82 6.33
C ALA A 90 4.72 -5.88 7.39
N SER A 91 3.87 -4.98 6.92
CA SER A 91 3.07 -4.08 7.75
C SER A 91 1.60 -4.47 7.65
N ILE A 92 0.94 -4.66 8.79
CA ILE A 92 -0.51 -4.82 8.88
C ILE A 92 -1.10 -3.43 9.09
N ILE A 93 -2.01 -3.05 8.19
CA ILE A 93 -2.69 -1.76 8.19
C ILE A 93 -4.15 -2.02 8.53
N THR A 94 -4.64 -1.41 9.61
CA THR A 94 -6.05 -1.49 10.00
C THR A 94 -6.78 -0.22 9.61
N PHE A 95 -8.02 -0.33 9.16
CA PHE A 95 -8.81 0.83 8.73
C PHE A 95 -9.76 1.31 9.83
N VAL A 96 -10.16 2.58 9.75
CA VAL A 96 -11.24 3.12 10.56
C VAL A 96 -12.55 2.42 10.21
N LYS A 97 -13.41 2.18 11.20
CA LYS A 97 -14.74 1.63 10.91
C LYS A 97 -15.48 2.56 9.96
N ARG A 98 -15.98 2.00 8.85
CA ARG A 98 -16.97 2.69 8.03
C ARG A 98 -18.23 2.84 8.85
N ALA A 99 -18.78 4.05 8.88
CA ALA A 99 -20.16 4.20 9.31
C ALA A 99 -21.01 3.33 8.38
N GLU A 100 -21.76 2.38 8.94
CA GLU A 100 -22.67 1.55 8.16
C GLU A 100 -23.60 2.49 7.40
N LYS A 101 -23.45 2.55 6.08
CA LYS A 101 -24.51 3.11 5.25
C LYS A 101 -25.59 2.05 5.28
N SER A 102 -26.62 2.26 6.11
CA SER A 102 -27.87 1.51 6.02
C SER A 102 -28.28 1.49 4.56
N ALA A 103 -28.26 0.30 3.95
CA ALA A 103 -28.90 0.09 2.67
C ALA A 103 -30.39 0.40 2.87
N ALA A 104 -30.84 1.51 2.28
CA ALA A 104 -32.25 1.87 2.17
C ALA A 104 -32.87 1.16 0.97
#